data_AF-A0A7W0Y9Q3-F1
#
_entry.id   AF-A0A7W0Y9Q3-F1
#
_cell.length_a   1.000
_cell.length_b   1.000
_cell.length_c   1.000
_cell.angle_alpha   90.00
_cell.angle_beta   90.00
_cell.angle_gamma   90.00
#
_symmetry.space_group_name_H-M   'P 1'
#
loop_
_entity.id
_entity.type
_entity.pdbx_description
1 polymer ?
#
loop_
_entity_poly.entity_id
_entity_poly.type
_entity_poly.pdbx_seq_one_letter_code
_entity_poly.pdbx_strand_id
1 'polypeptide(L)'
;MPSTRALIHAPWSASKVAMALRCPRLFHFRYVDKIREPEVMPEAKIGKAIHKALESHLMGATLTEACDTARADLDETEQLRFDALGTGIPAFMSRLGQFRKRRRVARQLVEYSLAVREDLTVTQFYSGDAYYRGVLDLGYLFEDDSIALLDHKTGVRIPGSSITDQLEGYAVLSAAAFRHVRTFWLGIHWVAERAVEWAPSIAPETIHDRLAPTLLDNIEAAALAVSDGPRTNTGTWCDRCSYRGMCPASRELRYEPVEWYDDDED
;
A
#
# COMPACT_ATOMS: atom_id res chain seq x y z
N MET A 1 17.08 8.93 18.14
CA MET A 1 16.59 7.84 18.99
C MET A 1 15.08 7.86 18.92
N PRO A 2 14.43 6.75 18.55
CA PRO A 2 12.97 6.70 18.51
C PRO A 2 12.39 6.86 19.91
N SER A 3 11.20 7.44 19.99
CA SER A 3 10.51 7.56 21.27
C SER A 3 9.99 6.20 21.75
N THR A 4 9.80 6.05 23.05
CA THR A 4 9.13 4.87 23.63
C THR A 4 7.74 4.66 23.01
N ARG A 5 7.04 5.75 22.66
CA ARG A 5 5.72 5.70 21.99
C ARG A 5 5.81 5.04 20.61
N ALA A 6 6.82 5.39 19.83
CA ALA A 6 7.06 4.77 18.54
C ALA A 6 7.42 3.29 18.67
N LEU A 7 8.26 2.94 19.66
CA LEU A 7 8.66 1.55 19.91
C LEU A 7 7.50 0.65 20.34
N ILE A 8 6.57 1.13 21.18
CA ILE A 8 5.39 0.36 21.64
C ILE A 8 4.53 -0.11 20.46
N HIS A 9 4.45 0.70 19.41
CA HIS A 9 3.63 0.41 18.25
C HIS A 9 4.45 -0.15 17.08
N ALA A 10 5.75 -0.42 17.24
CA ALA A 10 6.53 -1.12 16.23
C ALA A 10 6.01 -2.57 16.03
N PRO A 11 6.22 -3.18 14.85
CA PRO A 11 6.75 -2.55 13.64
C PRO A 11 5.74 -1.60 12.99
N TRP A 12 6.27 -0.53 12.40
CA TRP A 12 5.57 0.42 11.55
C TRP A 12 5.61 -0.01 10.08
N SER A 13 4.67 0.49 9.28
CA SER A 13 4.61 0.36 7.83
C SER A 13 4.01 1.65 7.24
N ALA A 14 4.23 1.91 5.95
CA ALA A 14 3.67 3.10 5.29
C ALA A 14 2.15 3.23 5.52
N SER A 15 1.40 2.13 5.34
CA SER A 15 -0.04 2.10 5.58
C SER A 15 -0.43 2.34 7.04
N LYS A 16 0.36 1.86 7.99
CA LYS A 16 0.12 2.03 9.43
C LYS A 16 0.40 3.46 9.89
N VAL A 17 1.47 4.09 9.38
CA VAL A 17 1.78 5.51 9.60
C VAL A 17 0.67 6.39 9.01
N ALA A 18 0.30 6.16 7.75
CA ALA A 18 -0.77 6.91 7.09
C ALA A 18 -2.12 6.78 7.83
N MET A 19 -2.43 5.59 8.36
CA MET A 19 -3.64 5.37 9.16
C MET A 19 -3.63 6.15 10.47
N ALA A 20 -2.52 6.11 11.21
CA ALA A 20 -2.34 6.85 12.46
C ALA A 20 -2.50 8.36 12.26
N LEU A 21 -1.85 8.92 11.23
CA LEU A 21 -1.94 10.34 10.90
C LEU A 21 -3.33 10.73 10.39
N ARG A 22 -4.00 9.85 9.65
CA ARG A 22 -5.35 10.10 9.12
C ARG A 22 -6.39 10.11 10.22
N CYS A 23 -6.43 9.07 11.04
CA CYS A 23 -7.42 8.91 12.11
C CYS A 23 -6.88 8.01 13.23
N PRO A 24 -6.39 8.59 14.34
CA PRO A 24 -5.91 7.83 15.49
C PRO A 24 -6.92 6.83 16.05
N ARG A 25 -8.22 7.17 16.01
CA ARG A 25 -9.29 6.23 16.43
C ARG A 25 -9.32 4.95 15.58
N LEU A 26 -9.17 5.07 14.26
CA LEU A 26 -9.10 3.93 13.35
C LEU A 26 -7.87 3.06 13.64
N PHE A 27 -6.72 3.70 13.91
CA PHE A 27 -5.52 2.99 14.31
C PHE A 27 -5.73 2.18 15.60
N HIS A 28 -6.38 2.77 16.61
CA HIS A 28 -6.67 2.07 17.88
C HIS A 28 -7.54 0.85 17.67
N PHE A 29 -8.66 0.98 16.95
CA PHE A 29 -9.53 -0.15 16.64
C PHE A 29 -8.78 -1.31 16.00
N ARG A 30 -7.89 -1.01 15.04
CA ARG A 30 -7.20 -2.05 14.26
C ARG A 30 -5.98 -2.63 14.97
N TYR A 31 -5.14 -1.80 15.59
CA TYR A 31 -3.81 -2.20 16.04
C TYR A 31 -3.66 -2.27 17.57
N VAL A 32 -4.45 -1.50 18.32
CA VAL A 32 -4.40 -1.50 19.80
C VAL A 32 -5.45 -2.47 20.33
N ASP A 33 -6.72 -2.23 19.99
CA ASP A 33 -7.86 -3.03 20.42
C ASP A 33 -7.98 -4.34 19.62
N LYS A 34 -7.34 -4.40 18.44
CA LYS A 34 -7.32 -5.56 17.52
C LYS A 34 -8.72 -6.07 17.16
N ILE A 35 -9.66 -5.14 16.99
CA ILE A 35 -11.03 -5.43 16.59
C ILE A 35 -11.01 -5.87 15.13
N ARG A 36 -11.57 -7.05 14.86
CA ARG A 36 -11.72 -7.57 13.50
C ARG A 36 -12.52 -6.57 12.66
N GLU A 37 -12.06 -6.28 11.46
CA GLU A 37 -12.75 -5.39 10.52
C GLU A 37 -14.19 -5.89 10.27
N PRO A 38 -15.21 -5.13 10.69
CA PRO A 38 -16.61 -5.54 10.53
C PRO A 38 -17.03 -5.55 9.06
N GLU A 39 -16.56 -4.58 8.29
CA GLU A 39 -16.89 -4.40 6.88
C GLU A 39 -15.60 -4.39 6.06
N VAL A 40 -15.52 -5.27 5.06
CA VAL A 40 -14.46 -5.23 4.05
C VAL A 40 -15.07 -4.70 2.76
N MET A 41 -14.65 -3.50 2.34
CA MET A 41 -15.12 -2.91 1.09
C MET A 41 -14.81 -3.83 -0.10
N PRO A 42 -15.77 -4.09 -1.02
CA PRO A 42 -15.56 -4.94 -2.18
C PRO A 42 -14.32 -4.57 -2.99
N GLU A 43 -14.03 -3.27 -3.14
CA GLU A 43 -12.85 -2.76 -3.85
C GLU A 43 -11.53 -3.27 -3.25
N ALA A 44 -11.47 -3.44 -1.92
CA ALA A 44 -10.27 -3.94 -1.26
C ALA A 44 -10.05 -5.43 -1.52
N LYS A 45 -11.11 -6.24 -1.62
CA LYS A 45 -11.01 -7.66 -2.00
C LYS A 45 -10.59 -7.82 -3.45
N ILE A 46 -11.25 -7.09 -4.36
CA ILE A 46 -10.94 -7.12 -5.79
C ILE A 46 -9.48 -6.67 -6.02
N GLY A 47 -9.04 -5.60 -5.33
CA GLY A 47 -7.65 -5.15 -5.37
C GLY A 47 -6.66 -6.25 -4.97
N LYS A 48 -6.89 -6.93 -3.85
CA LYS A 48 -6.05 -8.06 -3.41
C LYS A 48 -6.05 -9.21 -4.40
N ALA A 49 -7.18 -9.55 -4.99
CA ALA A 49 -7.27 -10.59 -6.01
C ALA A 49 -6.43 -10.23 -7.24
N ILE A 50 -6.50 -8.99 -7.72
CA ILE A 50 -5.69 -8.52 -8.85
C ILE A 50 -4.19 -8.60 -8.53
N HIS A 51 -3.77 -8.17 -7.34
CA HIS A 51 -2.38 -8.28 -6.88
C HIS A 51 -1.91 -9.74 -6.90
N LYS A 52 -2.69 -10.63 -6.26
CA LYS A 52 -2.43 -12.08 -6.23
C LYS A 52 -2.29 -12.68 -7.63
N ALA A 53 -3.12 -12.29 -8.58
CA ALA A 53 -3.02 -12.73 -9.98
C ALA A 53 -1.73 -12.24 -10.65
N LEU A 54 -1.39 -10.96 -10.50
CA LEU A 54 -0.15 -10.37 -11.04
C LEU A 54 1.08 -11.09 -10.48
N GLU A 55 1.15 -11.23 -9.16
CA GLU A 55 2.25 -11.86 -8.44
C GLU A 55 2.43 -13.33 -8.81
N SER A 56 1.32 -14.09 -8.83
CA SER A 56 1.35 -15.52 -9.15
C SER A 56 1.89 -15.75 -10.57
N HIS A 57 1.47 -14.92 -11.52
CA HIS A 57 2.01 -14.97 -12.88
C HIS A 57 3.50 -14.60 -12.92
N LEU A 58 3.90 -13.54 -12.19
CA LEU A 58 5.30 -13.11 -12.10
C LEU A 58 6.21 -14.16 -11.45
N MET A 59 5.66 -15.03 -10.59
CA MET A 59 6.33 -16.17 -9.96
C MET A 59 6.31 -17.45 -10.81
N GLY A 60 5.66 -17.43 -11.98
CA GLY A 60 5.77 -18.51 -12.98
C GLY A 60 4.48 -19.26 -13.30
N ALA A 61 3.36 -18.97 -12.63
CA ALA A 61 2.07 -19.53 -13.03
C ALA A 61 1.66 -19.01 -14.41
N THR A 62 0.86 -19.78 -15.15
CA THR A 62 0.23 -19.24 -16.36
C THR A 62 -0.74 -18.13 -15.97
N LEU A 63 -0.96 -17.17 -16.87
CA LEU A 63 -1.86 -16.05 -16.58
C LEU A 63 -3.29 -16.54 -16.30
N THR A 64 -3.74 -17.57 -17.00
CA THR A 64 -5.04 -18.20 -16.78
C THR A 64 -5.16 -18.77 -15.37
N GLU A 65 -4.21 -19.64 -14.96
CA GLU A 65 -4.22 -20.23 -13.61
C GLU A 65 -4.17 -19.17 -12.51
N ALA A 66 -3.35 -18.13 -12.69
CA ALA A 66 -3.22 -17.03 -11.76
C ALA A 66 -4.53 -16.24 -11.59
N CYS A 67 -5.19 -15.91 -12.71
CA CYS A 67 -6.48 -15.23 -12.70
C CYS A 67 -7.59 -16.10 -12.10
N ASP A 68 -7.68 -17.37 -12.48
CA ASP A 68 -8.71 -18.29 -11.99
C ASP A 68 -8.60 -18.49 -10.48
N THR A 69 -7.38 -18.68 -9.97
CA THR A 69 -7.11 -18.84 -8.53
C THR A 69 -7.41 -17.56 -7.74
N ALA A 70 -7.14 -16.39 -8.32
CA ALA A 70 -7.46 -15.11 -7.68
C ALA A 70 -8.97 -14.82 -7.69
N ARG A 71 -9.66 -15.24 -8.74
CA ARG A 71 -11.10 -15.04 -8.95
C ARG A 71 -11.95 -15.94 -8.05
N ALA A 72 -11.47 -17.13 -7.69
CA ALA A 72 -12.24 -18.15 -6.97
C ALA A 72 -12.83 -17.69 -5.62
N ASP A 73 -12.18 -16.74 -4.94
CA ASP A 73 -12.59 -16.24 -3.62
C ASP A 73 -13.60 -15.06 -3.70
N LEU A 74 -14.02 -14.67 -4.90
CA LEU A 74 -14.88 -13.51 -5.16
C LEU A 74 -16.33 -13.92 -5.46
N ASP A 75 -17.29 -13.11 -5.03
CA ASP A 75 -18.70 -13.27 -5.43
C ASP A 75 -18.94 -12.84 -6.90
N GLU A 76 -20.13 -13.11 -7.43
CA GLU A 76 -20.45 -12.84 -8.84
C GLU A 76 -20.26 -11.37 -9.25
N THR A 77 -20.62 -10.41 -8.39
CA THR A 77 -20.47 -8.99 -8.68
C THR A 77 -18.99 -8.57 -8.61
N GLU A 78 -18.27 -9.09 -7.62
CA GLU A 78 -16.83 -8.88 -7.46
C GLU A 78 -16.04 -9.48 -8.63
N GLN A 79 -16.45 -10.64 -9.14
CA GLN A 79 -15.83 -11.29 -10.31
C GLN A 79 -16.00 -10.48 -11.59
N LEU A 80 -17.18 -9.93 -11.86
CA LEU A 80 -17.40 -9.07 -13.04
C LEU A 80 -16.49 -7.84 -13.02
N ARG A 81 -16.30 -7.24 -11.83
CA ARG A 81 -15.38 -6.11 -11.65
C ARG A 81 -13.91 -6.53 -11.78
N PHE A 82 -13.54 -7.69 -11.23
CA PHE A 82 -12.22 -8.27 -11.40
C PHE A 82 -11.88 -8.45 -12.89
N ASP A 83 -12.80 -8.99 -13.68
CA ASP A 83 -12.60 -9.20 -15.13
C ASP A 83 -12.39 -7.89 -15.90
N ALA A 84 -13.21 -6.88 -15.57
CA ALA A 84 -13.12 -5.57 -16.18
C ALA A 84 -11.73 -4.93 -15.93
N LEU A 85 -11.22 -5.01 -14.70
CA LEU A 85 -9.88 -4.54 -14.35
C LEU A 85 -8.78 -5.43 -14.96
N GLY A 86 -8.99 -6.75 -14.93
CA GLY A 86 -8.05 -7.78 -15.37
C GLY A 86 -7.80 -7.80 -16.88
N THR A 87 -8.69 -7.21 -17.68
CA THR A 87 -8.56 -7.14 -19.14
C THR A 87 -7.21 -6.53 -19.59
N GLY A 88 -6.62 -5.65 -18.78
CA GLY A 88 -5.32 -5.02 -19.06
C GLY A 88 -4.08 -5.87 -18.74
N ILE A 89 -4.22 -6.91 -17.92
CA ILE A 89 -3.10 -7.67 -17.37
C ILE A 89 -2.25 -8.34 -18.46
N PRO A 90 -2.82 -9.05 -19.46
CA PRO A 90 -2.01 -9.74 -20.48
C PRO A 90 -1.07 -8.78 -21.24
N ALA A 91 -1.60 -7.62 -21.65
CA ALA A 91 -0.83 -6.62 -22.38
C ALA A 91 0.28 -6.00 -21.52
N PHE A 92 -0.01 -5.74 -20.24
CA PHE A 92 1.01 -5.29 -19.29
C PHE A 92 2.12 -6.32 -19.11
N MET A 93 1.79 -7.59 -18.90
CA MET A 93 2.77 -8.67 -18.71
C MET A 93 3.65 -8.88 -19.94
N SER A 94 3.09 -8.79 -21.14
CA SER A 94 3.87 -8.84 -22.38
C SER A 94 4.91 -7.70 -22.46
N ARG A 95 4.48 -6.45 -22.19
CA ARG A 95 5.40 -5.29 -22.16
C ARG A 95 6.47 -5.44 -21.08
N LEU A 96 6.10 -5.94 -19.91
CA LEU A 96 7.00 -6.18 -18.79
C LEU A 96 8.06 -7.23 -19.14
N GLY A 97 7.66 -8.33 -19.80
CA GLY A 97 8.58 -9.35 -20.31
C GLY A 97 9.59 -8.77 -21.31
N GLN A 98 9.14 -7.91 -22.24
CA GLN A 98 10.04 -7.22 -23.18
C GLN A 98 10.96 -6.23 -22.48
N PHE A 99 10.46 -5.50 -21.47
CA PHE A 99 11.26 -4.59 -20.66
C PHE A 99 12.38 -5.33 -19.93
N ARG A 100 12.06 -6.44 -19.25
CA ARG A 100 13.04 -7.26 -18.52
C ARG A 100 14.19 -7.74 -19.41
N LYS A 101 13.86 -8.21 -20.62
CA LYS A 101 14.86 -8.66 -21.62
C LYS A 101 15.77 -7.52 -22.08
N ARG A 102 15.20 -6.34 -22.32
CA ARG A 102 15.97 -5.18 -22.83
C ARG A 102 16.86 -4.53 -21.76
N ARG A 103 16.42 -4.50 -20.51
CA ARG A 103 17.08 -3.77 -19.42
C ARG A 103 18.04 -4.61 -18.59
N ARG A 104 18.28 -5.87 -18.96
CA ARG A 104 19.19 -6.81 -18.25
C ARG A 104 18.89 -6.84 -16.74
N VAL A 105 17.68 -7.28 -16.43
CA VAL A 105 17.27 -7.50 -15.05
C VAL A 105 18.12 -8.62 -14.45
N ALA A 106 18.93 -8.28 -13.45
CA ALA A 106 19.76 -9.23 -12.71
C ALA A 106 18.91 -10.04 -11.72
N ARG A 107 17.94 -9.39 -11.05
CA ARG A 107 17.04 -10.06 -10.10
C ARG A 107 15.66 -9.42 -10.09
N GLN A 108 14.63 -10.27 -10.10
CA GLN A 108 13.25 -9.88 -9.86
C GLN A 108 12.89 -10.11 -8.39
N LEU A 109 12.15 -9.18 -7.81
CA LEU A 109 11.60 -9.20 -6.46
C LEU A 109 10.07 -9.17 -6.61
N VAL A 110 9.35 -10.13 -6.06
CA VAL A 110 7.87 -10.19 -6.09
C VAL A 110 7.42 -10.47 -4.66
N GLU A 111 6.46 -9.69 -4.14
CA GLU A 111 6.02 -9.78 -2.73
C GLU A 111 7.21 -9.81 -1.75
N TYR A 112 8.19 -8.93 -2.00
CA TYR A 112 9.47 -9.01 -1.31
C TYR A 112 9.42 -8.26 0.02
N SER A 113 9.53 -9.03 1.10
CA SER A 113 9.49 -8.52 2.48
C SER A 113 10.81 -7.88 2.88
N LEU A 114 10.75 -6.65 3.36
CA LEU A 114 11.89 -5.87 3.86
C LEU A 114 11.59 -5.31 5.24
N ALA A 115 12.59 -5.28 6.12
CA ALA A 115 12.49 -4.67 7.43
C ALA A 115 13.82 -4.09 7.91
N VAL A 116 13.72 -3.04 8.71
CA VAL A 116 14.86 -2.37 9.34
C VAL A 116 14.59 -2.14 10.83
N ARG A 117 15.68 -2.05 11.61
CA ARG A 117 15.69 -1.60 13.00
C ARG A 117 15.57 -0.08 13.07
N GLU A 118 15.56 0.45 14.30
CA GLU A 118 15.51 1.90 14.57
C GLU A 118 16.70 2.68 14.00
N ASP A 119 17.86 2.02 13.88
CA ASP A 119 19.09 2.58 13.28
C ASP A 119 19.16 2.38 11.76
N LEU A 120 18.04 1.95 11.14
CA LEU A 120 17.91 1.62 9.73
C LEU A 120 18.79 0.45 9.25
N THR A 121 19.38 -0.33 10.16
CA THR A 121 20.04 -1.59 9.79
C THR A 121 19.01 -2.67 9.45
N VAL A 122 19.35 -3.55 8.50
CA VAL A 122 18.45 -4.61 8.04
C VAL A 122 18.18 -5.63 9.16
N THR A 123 16.93 -6.06 9.26
CA THR A 123 16.51 -7.18 10.12
C THR A 123 15.47 -8.06 9.40
N GLN A 124 15.02 -9.14 10.05
CA GLN A 124 13.98 -10.03 9.52
C GLN A 124 12.59 -9.42 9.70
N PHE A 125 11.69 -9.67 8.74
CA PHE A 125 10.37 -9.05 8.67
C PHE A 125 9.48 -9.27 9.91
N TYR A 126 9.57 -10.45 10.54
CA TYR A 126 8.81 -10.82 11.73
C TYR A 126 9.63 -10.76 13.03
N SER A 127 10.84 -10.21 12.98
CA SER A 127 11.68 -10.07 14.18
C SER A 127 11.06 -9.08 15.17
N GLY A 128 11.26 -9.33 16.46
CA GLY A 128 10.82 -8.43 17.54
C GLY A 128 11.56 -7.08 17.55
N ASP A 129 12.72 -7.01 16.90
CA ASP A 129 13.50 -5.77 16.73
C ASP A 129 13.16 -5.01 15.42
N ALA A 130 12.18 -5.47 14.65
CA ALA A 130 11.74 -4.77 13.44
C ALA A 130 11.03 -3.46 13.82
N TYR A 131 11.61 -2.33 13.40
CA TYR A 131 11.08 -1.00 13.66
C TYR A 131 10.17 -0.52 12.52
N TYR A 132 10.63 -0.65 11.28
CA TYR A 132 9.86 -0.33 10.08
C TYR A 132 9.96 -1.47 9.07
N ARG A 133 8.83 -1.85 8.46
CA ARG A 133 8.77 -2.95 7.50
C ARG A 133 7.72 -2.72 6.42
N GLY A 134 7.93 -3.36 5.27
CA GLY A 134 7.03 -3.31 4.14
C GLY A 134 7.22 -4.51 3.21
N VAL A 135 6.17 -4.83 2.45
CA VAL A 135 6.21 -5.84 1.40
C VAL A 135 6.12 -5.10 0.08
N LEU A 136 7.16 -5.25 -0.75
CA LEU A 136 7.20 -4.66 -2.08
C LEU A 136 6.45 -5.57 -3.06
N ASP A 137 5.40 -5.06 -3.71
CA ASP A 137 4.66 -5.80 -4.75
C ASP A 137 5.60 -6.31 -5.85
N LEU A 138 6.41 -5.41 -6.42
CA LEU A 138 7.33 -5.75 -7.50
C LEU A 138 8.61 -4.88 -7.48
N GLY A 139 9.75 -5.52 -7.67
CA GLY A 139 11.04 -4.86 -7.83
C GLY A 139 11.92 -5.50 -8.90
N TYR A 140 12.77 -4.68 -9.51
CA TYR A 140 13.79 -5.13 -10.46
C TYR A 140 15.14 -4.53 -10.11
N LEU A 141 16.09 -5.38 -9.76
CA LEU A 141 17.51 -5.04 -9.69
C LEU A 141 18.12 -5.24 -11.07
N PHE A 142 18.84 -4.24 -11.55
CA PHE A 142 19.50 -4.23 -12.84
C PHE A 142 21.02 -4.42 -12.68
N GLU A 143 21.69 -4.81 -13.76
CA GLU A 143 23.16 -4.98 -13.78
C GLU A 143 23.94 -3.66 -13.61
N ASP A 144 23.30 -2.50 -13.83
CA ASP A 144 23.90 -1.17 -13.74
C ASP A 144 23.76 -0.51 -12.36
N ASP A 145 23.63 -1.33 -11.31
CA ASP A 145 23.42 -0.89 -9.92
C ASP A 145 22.18 0.01 -9.76
N SER A 146 21.15 -0.14 -10.60
CA SER A 146 19.86 0.52 -10.41
C SER A 146 18.79 -0.45 -9.90
N ILE A 147 17.78 0.10 -9.23
CA ILE A 147 16.58 -0.64 -8.83
C ILE A 147 15.33 0.10 -9.28
N ALA A 148 14.34 -0.63 -9.79
CA ALA A 148 12.99 -0.14 -9.96
C ALA A 148 12.07 -0.78 -8.93
N LEU A 149 11.31 0.05 -8.21
CA LEU A 149 10.32 -0.34 -7.21
C LEU A 149 8.94 0.04 -7.74
N LEU A 150 8.05 -0.93 -7.84
CA LEU A 150 6.70 -0.75 -8.35
C LEU A 150 5.67 -1.20 -7.32
N ASP A 151 4.63 -0.39 -7.17
CA ASP A 151 3.42 -0.71 -6.41
C ASP A 151 2.24 -0.80 -7.39
N HIS A 152 1.42 -1.84 -7.24
CA HIS A 152 0.24 -2.05 -8.05
C HIS A 152 -0.94 -1.29 -7.42
N LYS A 153 -1.67 -0.54 -8.25
CA LYS A 153 -2.89 0.16 -7.83
C LYS A 153 -4.04 -0.18 -8.75
N THR A 154 -5.13 -0.64 -8.14
CA THR A 154 -6.40 -0.97 -8.83
C THR A 154 -7.43 0.17 -8.78
N GLY A 155 -7.18 1.19 -7.95
CA GLY A 155 -8.03 2.37 -7.85
C GLY A 155 -7.90 3.32 -9.05
N VAL A 156 -8.79 4.32 -9.09
CA VAL A 156 -8.74 5.40 -10.07
C VAL A 156 -7.55 6.31 -9.76
N ARG A 157 -6.79 6.67 -10.79
CA ARG A 157 -5.72 7.66 -10.68
C ARG A 157 -6.31 9.03 -10.35
N ILE A 158 -5.79 9.66 -9.31
CA ILE A 158 -6.15 11.04 -8.96
C ILE A 158 -4.99 11.93 -9.42
N PRO A 159 -5.17 12.77 -10.46
CA PRO A 159 -4.13 13.68 -10.90
C PRO A 159 -3.64 14.57 -9.75
N GLY A 160 -2.33 14.64 -9.55
CA GLY A 160 -1.71 15.43 -8.49
C GLY A 160 -1.57 14.73 -7.14
N SER A 161 -2.03 13.48 -6.97
CA SER A 161 -1.69 12.70 -5.78
C SER A 161 -0.20 12.34 -5.79
N SER A 162 0.50 12.66 -4.70
CA SER A 162 1.92 12.35 -4.51
C SER A 162 2.17 10.83 -4.59
N ILE A 163 2.67 10.36 -5.73
CA ILE A 163 3.17 9.00 -5.94
C ILE A 163 4.26 8.65 -4.91
N THR A 164 5.01 9.68 -4.52
CA THR A 164 6.20 9.60 -3.69
C THR A 164 5.89 9.17 -2.26
N ASP A 165 4.83 9.67 -1.62
CA ASP A 165 4.62 9.44 -0.18
C ASP A 165 4.46 7.95 0.20
N GLN A 166 3.93 7.11 -0.69
CA GLN A 166 3.79 5.67 -0.45
C GLN A 166 5.04 4.86 -0.78
N LEU A 167 5.76 5.26 -1.83
CA LEU A 167 6.92 4.52 -2.34
C LEU A 167 8.24 4.93 -1.69
N GLU A 168 8.33 6.12 -1.09
CA GLU A 168 9.51 6.61 -0.38
C GLU A 168 9.91 5.68 0.76
N GLY A 169 8.93 5.10 1.47
CA GLY A 169 9.20 4.07 2.50
C GLY A 169 9.86 2.81 1.93
N TYR A 170 9.47 2.37 0.73
CA TYR A 170 10.14 1.25 0.06
C TYR A 170 11.54 1.63 -0.45
N ALA A 171 11.76 2.89 -0.84
CA ALA A 171 13.08 3.39 -1.19
C ALA A 171 14.04 3.32 0.01
N VAL A 172 13.59 3.75 1.21
CA VAL A 172 14.38 3.65 2.46
C VAL A 172 14.71 2.20 2.79
N LEU A 173 13.72 1.30 2.77
CA LEU A 173 13.93 -0.13 3.02
C LEU A 173 14.89 -0.76 2.01
N SER A 174 14.74 -0.41 0.74
CA SER A 174 15.56 -0.95 -0.35
C SER A 174 16.99 -0.41 -0.32
N ALA A 175 17.21 0.86 0.05
CA ALA A 175 18.55 1.42 0.22
C ALA A 175 19.31 0.77 1.39
N ALA A 176 18.61 0.43 2.47
CA ALA A 176 19.20 -0.33 3.57
C ALA A 176 19.59 -1.76 3.14
N ALA A 177 18.72 -2.45 2.39
CA ALA A 177 18.93 -3.83 1.96
C ALA A 177 19.91 -4.00 0.80
N PHE A 178 19.95 -3.04 -0.14
CA PHE A 178 20.70 -3.12 -1.38
C PHE A 178 21.72 -1.99 -1.48
N ARG A 179 22.70 -2.01 -0.58
CA ARG A 179 23.74 -0.95 -0.39
C ARG A 179 24.60 -0.64 -1.63
N HIS A 180 24.60 -1.52 -2.63
CA HIS A 180 25.33 -1.32 -3.89
C HIS A 180 24.55 -0.43 -4.88
N VAL A 181 23.23 -0.33 -4.74
CA VAL A 181 22.36 0.40 -5.66
C VAL A 181 22.65 1.89 -5.60
N ARG A 182 22.75 2.52 -6.78
CA ARG A 182 23.07 3.94 -7.00
C ARG A 182 21.93 4.74 -7.60
N THR A 183 20.90 4.10 -8.12
CA THR A 183 19.74 4.79 -8.70
C THR A 183 18.45 4.04 -8.36
N PHE A 184 17.47 4.76 -7.82
CA PHE A 184 16.16 4.23 -7.45
C PHE A 184 15.08 4.83 -8.35
N TRP A 185 14.32 3.97 -9.01
CA TRP A 185 13.16 4.34 -9.80
C TRP A 185 11.90 3.94 -9.04
N LEU A 186 11.01 4.89 -8.76
CA LEU A 186 9.74 4.63 -8.09
C LEU A 186 8.61 4.73 -9.10
N GLY A 187 7.77 3.71 -9.18
CA GLY A 187 6.65 3.67 -10.12
C GLY A 187 5.36 3.13 -9.51
N ILE A 188 4.24 3.67 -9.96
CA ILE A 188 2.91 3.10 -9.69
C ILE A 188 2.38 2.50 -10.97
N HIS A 189 2.01 1.22 -10.91
CA HIS A 189 1.27 0.57 -11.98
C HIS A 189 -0.22 0.71 -11.73
N TRP A 190 -0.87 1.57 -12.52
CA TRP A 190 -2.32 1.74 -12.55
C TRP A 190 -2.94 0.64 -13.43
N VAL A 191 -3.50 -0.39 -12.80
CA VAL A 191 -3.99 -1.59 -13.50
C VAL A 191 -5.10 -1.26 -14.49
N ALA A 192 -6.08 -0.45 -14.07
CA ALA A 192 -7.21 -0.05 -14.89
C ALA A 192 -6.79 0.72 -16.16
N GLU A 193 -5.82 1.64 -16.01
CA GLU A 193 -5.29 2.47 -17.09
C GLU A 193 -4.20 1.79 -17.92
N ARG A 194 -3.73 0.62 -17.47
CA ARG A 194 -2.65 -0.14 -18.12
C ARG A 194 -1.39 0.72 -18.29
N ALA A 195 -1.11 1.56 -17.31
CA ALA A 195 -0.05 2.54 -17.35
C ALA A 195 0.86 2.42 -16.12
N VAL A 196 2.15 2.69 -16.32
CA VAL A 196 3.08 2.88 -15.20
C VAL A 196 3.45 4.34 -15.16
N GLU A 197 3.21 4.96 -14.02
CA GLU A 197 3.58 6.32 -13.74
C GLU A 197 4.88 6.32 -12.94
N TRP A 198 5.92 6.95 -13.49
CA TRP A 198 7.24 6.99 -12.89
C TRP A 198 7.52 8.35 -12.26
N ALA A 199 8.06 8.33 -11.04
CA ALA A 199 8.71 9.50 -10.47
C ALA A 199 10.11 9.70 -11.08
N PRO A 200 10.70 10.91 -10.96
CA PRO A 200 12.13 11.10 -11.21
C PRO A 200 12.96 10.10 -10.39
N SER A 201 14.10 9.69 -10.95
CA SER A 201 15.00 8.80 -10.23
C SER A 201 15.60 9.48 -9.00
N ILE A 202 15.91 8.68 -7.99
CA ILE A 202 16.39 9.13 -6.69
C ILE A 202 17.79 8.54 -6.45
N ALA A 203 18.73 9.38 -6.03
CA ALA A 203 20.06 8.96 -5.62
C ALA A 203 20.07 8.54 -4.14
N PRO A 204 20.96 7.61 -3.71
CA PRO A 204 21.07 7.16 -2.32
C PRO A 204 21.16 8.31 -1.31
N GLU A 205 21.88 9.37 -1.66
CA GLU A 205 22.08 10.55 -0.80
C GLU A 205 20.75 11.23 -0.49
N THR A 206 19.84 11.34 -1.47
CA THR A 206 18.49 11.87 -1.21
C THR A 206 17.68 10.97 -0.29
N ILE A 207 17.88 9.64 -0.37
CA ILE A 207 17.21 8.70 0.53
C ILE A 207 17.73 8.89 1.96
N HIS A 208 19.04 8.97 2.14
CA HIS A 208 19.68 9.11 3.44
C HIS A 208 19.45 10.47 4.09
N ASP A 209 19.57 11.56 3.32
CA ASP A 209 19.57 12.92 3.85
C ASP A 209 18.17 13.50 3.98
N ARG A 210 17.19 12.95 3.24
CA ARG A 210 15.81 13.48 3.22
C ARG A 210 14.76 12.43 3.57
N LEU A 211 14.70 11.33 2.82
CA LEU A 211 13.56 10.40 2.93
C LEU A 211 13.58 9.61 4.24
N ALA A 212 14.76 9.12 4.65
CA ALA A 212 14.91 8.38 5.89
C ALA A 212 14.57 9.25 7.13
N PRO A 213 15.12 10.47 7.29
CA PRO A 213 14.70 11.39 8.36
C PRO A 213 13.19 11.68 8.32
N THR A 214 12.64 12.01 7.14
CA THR A 214 11.21 12.30 6.99
C THR A 214 10.34 11.10 7.38
N LEU A 215 10.73 9.88 7.01
CA LEU A 215 10.04 8.65 7.42
C LEU A 215 10.04 8.49 8.94
N LEU A 216 11.20 8.69 9.58
CA LEU A 216 11.33 8.60 11.04
C LEU A 216 10.49 9.67 11.74
N ASP A 217 10.51 10.91 11.26
CA ASP A 217 9.69 12.01 11.79
C ASP A 217 8.19 11.72 11.63
N ASN A 218 7.77 11.15 10.50
CA ASN A 218 6.39 10.75 10.27
C ASN A 218 5.96 9.61 11.21
N ILE A 219 6.85 8.67 11.52
CA ILE A 219 6.61 7.62 12.52
C ILE A 219 6.43 8.25 13.91
N GLU A 220 7.27 9.20 14.29
CA GLU A 220 7.14 9.90 15.57
C GLU A 220 5.85 10.72 15.66
N ALA A 221 5.49 11.44 14.60
CA ALA A 221 4.23 12.17 14.52
C ALA A 221 3.02 11.22 14.62
N ALA A 222 3.07 10.08 13.93
CA ALA A 222 2.05 9.03 14.00
C ALA A 222 1.95 8.46 15.42
N ALA A 223 3.09 8.15 16.06
CA ALA A 223 3.15 7.62 17.42
C ALA A 223 2.59 8.62 18.44
N LEU A 224 2.89 9.91 18.30
CA LEU A 224 2.33 10.98 19.12
C LEU A 224 0.80 11.08 18.92
N ALA A 225 0.34 11.12 17.66
CA ALA A 225 -1.07 11.25 17.34
C ALA A 225 -1.93 10.13 17.94
N VAL A 226 -1.40 8.89 18.00
CA VAL A 226 -2.11 7.76 18.62
C VAL A 226 -1.98 7.74 20.14
N SER A 227 -0.91 8.31 20.70
CA SER A 227 -0.67 8.36 22.16
C SER A 227 -1.49 9.45 22.85
N ASP A 228 -1.70 10.60 22.20
CA ASP A 228 -2.45 11.75 22.74
C ASP A 228 -3.98 11.52 22.80
N GLY A 229 -4.40 10.27 22.58
CA GLY A 229 -5.77 9.76 22.67
C GLY A 229 -6.32 9.33 21.32
N PRO A 230 -7.28 8.39 21.29
CA PRO A 230 -7.89 7.89 20.06
C PRO A 230 -8.88 8.92 19.50
N ARG A 231 -8.37 10.10 19.13
CA ARG A 231 -9.17 11.16 18.54
C ARG A 231 -9.70 10.69 17.20
N THR A 232 -10.99 10.87 17.00
CA THR A 232 -11.58 10.66 15.68
C THR A 232 -11.33 11.90 14.85
N ASN A 233 -10.76 11.71 13.67
CA ASN A 233 -10.65 12.77 12.68
C ASN A 233 -11.75 12.56 11.63
N THR A 234 -12.83 13.31 11.76
CA THR A 234 -14.01 13.18 10.90
C THR A 234 -13.77 13.82 9.52
N GLY A 235 -14.24 13.18 8.47
CA GLY A 235 -14.15 13.70 7.10
C GLY A 235 -14.64 12.69 6.07
N THR A 236 -14.33 12.92 4.80
CA THR A 236 -14.76 12.07 3.66
C THR A 236 -14.28 10.61 3.76
N TRP A 237 -13.24 10.36 4.56
CA TRP A 237 -12.75 9.01 4.83
C TRP A 237 -13.67 8.19 5.74
N CYS A 238 -14.59 8.81 6.48
CA CYS A 238 -15.55 8.12 7.34
C CYS A 238 -16.50 7.23 6.53
N ASP A 239 -16.91 7.68 5.35
CA ASP A 239 -17.85 6.93 4.48
C ASP A 239 -17.29 5.59 4.00
N ARG A 240 -15.96 5.51 3.89
CA ARG A 240 -15.22 4.33 3.42
C ARG A 240 -14.48 3.61 4.56
N CYS A 241 -14.75 3.98 5.81
CA CYS A 241 -14.11 3.39 6.97
C CYS A 241 -14.75 2.04 7.30
N SER A 242 -13.95 0.98 7.41
CA SER A 242 -14.42 -0.38 7.76
C SER A 242 -15.09 -0.47 9.15
N TYR A 243 -14.84 0.51 10.03
CA TYR A 243 -15.41 0.58 11.38
C TYR A 243 -16.56 1.59 11.49
N ARG A 244 -17.07 2.12 10.37
CA ARG A 244 -18.15 3.13 10.36
C ARG A 244 -19.38 2.72 11.15
N GLY A 245 -19.77 1.43 11.10
CA GLY A 245 -20.94 0.91 11.80
C GLY A 245 -20.87 1.04 13.34
N MET A 246 -19.65 0.99 13.89
CA MET A 246 -19.42 1.02 15.34
C MET A 246 -18.75 2.30 15.86
N CYS A 247 -18.21 3.13 14.97
CA CYS A 247 -17.54 4.37 15.35
C CYS A 247 -18.56 5.43 15.81
N PRO A 248 -18.49 5.94 17.06
CA PRO A 248 -19.46 6.92 17.57
C PRO A 248 -19.60 8.15 16.68
N ALA A 249 -18.47 8.76 16.29
CA ALA A 249 -18.46 9.95 15.44
C ALA A 249 -18.99 9.68 14.02
N SER A 250 -18.85 8.46 13.50
CA SER A 250 -19.45 8.10 12.20
C SER A 250 -20.96 7.92 12.28
N ARG A 251 -21.50 7.57 13.46
CA ARG A 251 -22.95 7.46 13.68
C ARG A 251 -23.59 8.84 13.79
N GLU A 252 -22.91 9.79 14.41
CA GLU A 252 -23.35 11.19 14.52
C GLU A 252 -23.35 11.94 13.18
N LEU A 253 -22.49 11.54 12.22
CA LEU A 253 -22.45 12.09 10.86
C LEU A 253 -23.47 11.46 9.89
N ARG A 254 -24.31 10.51 10.35
CA ARG A 254 -25.37 9.97 9.50
C ARG A 254 -26.41 11.07 9.29
N TYR A 255 -26.41 11.68 8.10
CA TYR A 255 -27.62 12.30 7.61
C TYR A 255 -28.73 11.23 7.65
N GLU A 256 -29.79 11.49 8.41
CA GLU A 256 -31.00 10.70 8.29
C GLU A 256 -31.41 10.72 6.81
N PRO A 257 -31.82 9.57 6.22
CA PRO A 257 -32.44 9.59 4.92
C PRO A 257 -33.57 10.61 4.98
N VAL A 258 -33.56 11.60 4.08
CA VAL A 258 -34.75 12.43 3.87
C VAL A 258 -35.84 11.45 3.46
N GLU A 259 -36.82 11.23 4.33
CA GLU A 259 -38.03 10.53 3.98
C GLU A 259 -38.64 11.30 2.81
N TRP A 260 -38.50 10.76 1.60
CA TRP A 260 -39.31 11.20 0.49
C TRP A 260 -40.72 10.73 0.83
N TYR A 261 -41.54 11.65 1.32
CA TYR A 261 -42.98 11.49 1.24
C TYR A 261 -43.28 11.47 -0.24
N ASP A 262 -43.65 10.30 -0.76
CA ASP A 262 -44.37 10.22 -2.02
C ASP A 262 -45.69 10.98 -1.78
N ASP A 263 -45.72 12.24 -2.22
CA ASP A 263 -46.96 13.00 -2.40
C ASP A 263 -47.72 12.34 -3.57
N ASP A 264 -48.24 11.13 -3.34
CA ASP A 264 -49.34 10.56 -4.09
C ASP A 264 -50.63 11.14 -3.48
N GLU A 265 -51.02 12.33 -3.93
CA GLU A 265 -52.40 12.81 -3.87
C GLU A 265 -52.60 13.97 -4.87
N ASP A 266 -53.01 13.62 -6.10
CA ASP A 266 -54.21 14.16 -6.79
C ASP A 266 -54.43 13.53 -8.18
#